data_AF-A0A523YL55-F1
#
_entry.id   AF-A0A523YL55-F1
#
_cell.length_a   1.000
_cell.length_b   1.000
_cell.length_c   1.000
_cell.angle_alpha   90.00
_cell.angle_beta   90.00
_cell.angle_gamma   90.00
#
_symmetry.space_group_name_H-M   'P 1'
#
loop_
_entity.id
_entity.type
_entity.pdbx_description
1 polymer ?
#
loop_
_entity_poly.entity_id
_entity_poly.type
_entity_poly.pdbx_seq_one_letter_code
_entity_poly.pdbx_strand_id
1 'polypeptide(L)' 'MNPKCNPVHKKGNRNLFCPYYGDCLDYAIEKSWKDWDCGKCPHKMRQDARREIQFSVNDTMPYYELAVP' A
#
# COMPACT_ATOMS: atom_id res chain seq x y z
N MET A 1 20.98 -6.03 -1.68
CA MET A 1 19.71 -6.67 -1.28
C MET A 1 19.40 -6.23 0.13
N ASN A 2 18.28 -5.56 0.37
CA ASN A 2 17.86 -5.20 1.73
C ASN A 2 17.23 -6.46 2.36
N PRO A 3 17.80 -7.07 3.42
CA PRO A 3 17.24 -8.29 4.00
C PRO A 3 15.85 -8.09 4.61
N LYS A 4 15.44 -6.84 4.85
CA LYS A 4 14.14 -6.47 5.42
C LYS A 4 13.04 -6.28 4.36
N CYS A 5 13.42 -6.00 3.12
CA CYS A 5 12.53 -5.71 2.01
C CYS A 5 13.04 -6.37 0.72
N ASN A 6 12.25 -7.30 0.19
CA ASN A 6 12.64 -8.12 -0.96
C ASN A 6 11.48 -8.23 -1.97
N PRO A 7 11.16 -7.14 -2.67
CA PRO A 7 10.12 -7.11 -3.68
C PRO A 7 10.54 -7.93 -4.90
N VAL A 8 9.58 -8.44 -5.67
CA VAL A 8 9.83 -9.23 -6.87
C VAL A 8 9.22 -8.56 -8.08
N HIS A 9 9.94 -8.52 -9.20
CA HIS A 9 9.46 -8.03 -10.49
C HIS A 9 8.45 -8.99 -11.12
N LYS A 10 7.24 -9.02 -10.56
CA LYS A 10 6.12 -9.77 -11.12
C LYS A 10 4.82 -9.13 -10.69
N LYS A 11 3.78 -9.38 -11.48
CA LYS A 11 2.42 -9.03 -11.11
C LYS A 11 1.98 -9.87 -9.90
N GLY A 12 1.44 -9.23 -8.89
CA GLY A 12 1.00 -9.90 -7.67
C GLY A 12 0.48 -8.96 -6.61
N ASN A 13 0.41 -9.47 -5.38
CA ASN A 13 -0.15 -8.72 -4.25
C ASN A 13 0.91 -7.89 -3.54
N ARG A 14 0.59 -6.61 -3.36
CA ARG A 14 1.36 -5.65 -2.57
C ARG A 14 0.81 -5.64 -1.15
N ASN A 15 1.69 -5.76 -0.16
CA ASN A 15 1.29 -5.58 1.23
C ASN A 15 1.50 -4.12 1.65
N LEU A 16 0.46 -3.30 1.56
CA LEU A 16 0.47 -1.90 2.03
C LEU A 16 0.76 -1.77 3.54
N PHE A 17 0.54 -2.86 4.30
CA PHE A 17 0.82 -2.94 5.74
C PHE A 17 2.25 -3.40 6.05
N CYS A 18 3.09 -3.58 5.02
CA CYS A 18 4.51 -3.84 5.21
C CYS A 18 5.18 -2.60 5.84
N PRO A 19 5.91 -2.74 6.97
CA PRO A 19 6.64 -1.62 7.58
C PRO A 19 7.69 -1.00 6.67
N TYR A 20 8.15 -1.77 5.68
CA TYR A 20 9.14 -1.37 4.69
C TYR A 20 8.51 -1.25 3.30
N TYR A 21 7.22 -0.91 3.22
CA TYR A 21 6.54 -0.76 1.92
C TYR A 21 7.21 0.34 1.07
N GLY A 22 7.58 1.47 1.69
CA GLY A 22 8.31 2.57 1.04
C GLY A 22 9.60 2.07 0.39
N ASP A 23 10.49 1.42 1.16
CA ASP A 23 11.73 0.84 0.65
C ASP A 23 11.49 -0.12 -0.54
N CYS A 24 10.41 -0.90 -0.49
CA CYS A 24 10.08 -1.85 -1.55
C CYS A 24 9.56 -1.18 -2.81
N LEU A 25 8.85 -0.06 -2.64
CA LEU A 25 8.41 0.79 -3.74
C LEU A 25 9.61 1.50 -4.38
N ASP A 26 10.49 2.10 -3.57
CA ASP A 26 11.69 2.79 -4.06
C ASP A 26 12.57 1.83 -4.87
N TYR A 27 12.79 0.62 -4.36
CA TYR A 27 13.53 -0.42 -5.09
C TYR A 27 12.88 -0.78 -6.44
N ALA A 28 11.55 -0.88 -6.50
CA ALA A 28 10.84 -1.16 -7.74
C ALA A 28 10.94 0.01 -8.74
N ILE A 29 10.87 1.25 -8.26
CA ILE A 29 11.02 2.47 -9.05
C ILE A 29 12.44 2.60 -9.60
N GLU A 30 13.46 2.41 -8.77
CA GLU A 30 14.88 2.43 -9.19
C GLU A 30 15.17 1.40 -10.30
N LYS A 31 14.42 0.30 -10.33
CA LYS A 31 14.52 -0.75 -11.34
C LYS A 31 13.55 -0.59 -12.51
N SER A 32 12.76 0.47 -12.54
CA SER A 32 11.72 0.73 -13.55
C SER A 32 10.75 -0.44 -13.72
N TRP A 33 10.41 -1.12 -12.63
CA TRP A 33 9.46 -2.24 -12.65
C TRP A 33 8.04 -1.73 -12.83
N LYS A 34 7.37 -2.20 -13.89
CA LYS A 34 5.97 -1.87 -14.16
C LYS A 34 5.02 -2.44 -13.11
N ASP A 35 5.33 -3.64 -12.63
CA ASP A 35 4.56 -4.37 -11.64
C ASP A 35 5.53 -4.99 -10.63
N TRP A 36 5.16 -5.04 -9.36
CA TRP A 36 5.93 -5.75 -8.35
C TRP A 36 5.05 -6.32 -7.25
N ASP A 37 5.55 -7.34 -6.57
CA ASP A 37 4.87 -7.94 -5.45
C ASP A 37 5.78 -8.16 -4.25
N CYS A 38 5.18 -8.36 -3.07
CA CYS A 38 5.92 -8.62 -1.83
C CYS A 38 6.30 -10.11 -1.69
N GLY A 39 6.30 -10.93 -2.74
CA GLY A 39 6.32 -12.40 -2.65
C GLY A 39 7.50 -12.99 -1.89
N LYS A 40 8.64 -12.29 -1.87
CA LYS A 40 9.85 -12.65 -1.11
C LYS A 40 10.11 -11.77 0.11
N CYS A 41 9.25 -10.80 0.40
CA CYS A 41 9.36 -9.99 1.61
C CYS A 41 9.00 -10.82 2.85
N PRO A 42 9.76 -10.70 3.96
CA PRO A 42 9.42 -11.35 5.24
C PRO A 42 8.05 -10.92 5.77
N HIS A 43 7.65 -9.69 5.46
CA HIS A 43 6.42 -9.08 5.95
C HIS A 43 5.24 -9.21 4.99
N LYS A 44 5.29 -10.08 3.98
CA LYS A 44 4.25 -10.18 2.94
C LYS A 44 2.86 -10.56 3.44
N MET A 45 2.79 -11.26 4.58
CA MET A 45 1.52 -11.65 5.22
C MET A 45 1.19 -10.81 6.46
N ARG A 46 1.98 -9.77 6.76
CA ARG A 46 1.76 -8.97 7.96
C ARG A 46 0.47 -8.19 7.81
N GLN A 47 -0.50 -8.47 8.67
CA GLN A 47 -1.81 -7.80 8.71
C GLN A 47 -1.97 -6.94 9.97
N ASP A 48 -0.95 -6.84 10.83
CA ASP A 48 -1.06 -6.17 12.13
C ASP A 48 -1.45 -4.68 12.02
N ALA A 49 -1.07 -4.01 10.92
CA ALA A 49 -1.47 -2.62 10.65
C ALA A 49 -2.86 -2.48 9.98
N ARG A 50 -3.53 -3.60 9.72
CA ARG A 50 -4.92 -3.65 9.23
C ARG A 50 -5.94 -3.52 10.36
N ARG A 51 -5.48 -3.42 11.62
CA ARG A 51 -6.35 -3.20 12.77
C ARG A 51 -6.87 -1.77 12.74
N GLU A 52 -8.13 -1.71 12.28
CA GLU A 52 -9.14 -0.71 12.61
C GLU A 52 -8.90 0.67 12.00
N ILE A 53 -9.13 0.77 10.68
CA ILE A 53 -9.89 1.94 10.20
C ILE A 53 -11.25 1.82 10.87
N GLN A 54 -11.38 2.42 12.04
CA GLN A 54 -12.67 2.64 12.67
C GLN A 54 -13.40 3.60 11.73
N PHE A 55 -14.27 3.06 10.87
CA PHE A 55 -15.24 3.85 10.13
C PHE A 55 -16.26 4.37 11.15
N SER A 56 -15.87 5.28 12.05
CA SER A 56 -16.85 6.09 12.75
C SER A 56 -17.37 7.10 11.74
N VAL A 57 -18.41 6.71 11.01
CA VAL A 57 -19.15 7.61 10.13
C VAL A 57 -19.99 8.53 11.02
N ASN A 58 -19.33 9.48 11.67
CA ASN A 58 -19.95 10.65 12.29
C ASN A 58 -19.56 11.95 11.56
N ASP A 59 -18.77 11.87 10.50
CA ASP A 59 -18.50 13.02 9.64
C ASP A 59 -19.77 13.30 8.81
N THR A 60 -20.53 14.30 9.24
CA THR A 60 -21.55 14.96 8.43
C THR A 60 -20.91 15.36 7.10
N MET A 61 -21.14 14.56 6.06
CA MET A 61 -20.75 14.88 4.69
C MET A 61 -21.49 16.16 4.27
N PRO A 62 -20.78 17.29 4.06
CA PRO A 62 -21.44 18.51 3.62
C PRO A 62 -21.86 18.33 2.15
N TYR A 63 -23.17 18.35 1.91
CA TYR A 63 -23.72 18.34 0.57
C TYR A 63 -23.74 19.79 0.05
N TYR A 64 -23.06 20.05 -1.06
CA TYR A 64 -23.11 21.35 -1.72
C TYR A 64 -23.96 21.23 -2.99
N GLU A 65 -25.00 22.05 -3.10
CA GLU A 65 -25.75 22.17 -4.33
C GLU A 65 -24.96 23.05 -5.31
N LEU A 66 -24.59 22.47 -6.45
CA LEU A 66 -23.99 23.22 -7.54
C LEU A 66 -25.12 23.90 -8.31
N ALA A 67 -25.20 25.23 -8.21
CA ALA A 67 -26.09 26.02 -9.04
C ALA A 67 -25.70 25.82 -10.51
N VAL A 68 -26.62 25.25 -11.30
CA VAL A 68 -26.47 25.11 -12.74
C VAL A 68 -26.82 26.47 -13.38
N PRO A 69 -25.99 27.01 -14.27
CA PRO A 69 -26.17 28.34 -14.88
C PRO A 69 -27.38 28.42 -15.82
#